data_AF-A0A960XMQ8-F1
#
_entry.id   AF-A0A960XMQ8-F1
#
_cell.length_a   1.000
_cell.length_b   1.000
_cell.length_c   1.000
_cell.angle_alpha   90.00
_cell.angle_beta   90.00
_cell.angle_gamma   90.00
#
_symmetry.space_group_name_H-M   'P 1'
#
loop_
_entity.id
_entity.type
_entity.pdbx_description
1 polymer ?
#
loop_
_entity_poly.entity_id
_entity_poly.type
_entity_poly.pdbx_seq_one_letter_code
_entity_poly.pdbx_strand_id
1 'polypeptide(L)'
;MNQTEPAPGKWRRWVRTISPTCEDSARLLSAAQDRPLTGLERLGLRVHLRLCRWCRRYAQQLALLRQVLRSPDGESNLPAGELAAADRSRIKQALREAGR
;
A
#
# COMPACT_ATOMS: atom_id res chain seq x y z
N MET A 1 -41.97 24.03 10.98
CA MET A 1 -42.17 23.80 9.52
C MET A 1 -41.37 24.89 8.82
N ASN A 2 -40.25 24.66 8.15
CA ASN A 2 -40.05 23.69 7.08
C ASN A 2 -38.56 23.30 7.00
N GLN A 3 -38.34 21.99 6.88
CA GLN A 3 -37.05 21.34 6.69
C GLN A 3 -36.79 21.31 5.19
N THR A 4 -35.82 22.08 4.70
CA THR A 4 -35.32 21.91 3.33
C THR A 4 -33.91 21.35 3.39
N GLU A 5 -33.82 20.04 3.63
CA GLU A 5 -32.60 19.28 3.35
C GLU A 5 -32.42 19.18 1.83
N PRO A 6 -31.31 19.63 1.24
CA PRO A 6 -31.05 19.39 -0.18
C PRO A 6 -30.78 17.89 -0.38
N ALA A 7 -31.64 17.22 -1.13
CA ALA A 7 -31.50 15.81 -1.50
C ALA A 7 -30.10 15.55 -2.10
N PRO A 8 -29.38 14.49 -1.68
CA PRO A 8 -28.06 14.21 -2.24
C PRO A 8 -28.20 13.76 -3.69
N GLY A 9 -28.01 14.70 -4.61
CA GLY A 9 -28.01 14.50 -6.04
C GLY A 9 -27.08 13.36 -6.46
N LYS A 10 -27.41 12.74 -7.60
CA LYS A 10 -26.85 11.50 -8.17
C LYS A 10 -25.31 11.36 -8.07
N TRP A 11 -24.57 12.48 -7.99
CA TRP A 11 -23.13 12.57 -7.74
C TRP A 11 -22.67 11.81 -6.49
N ARG A 12 -23.41 11.90 -5.37
CA ARG A 12 -22.99 11.32 -4.07
C ARG A 12 -23.03 9.80 -4.10
N ARG A 13 -23.97 9.24 -4.87
CA ARG A 13 -24.09 7.81 -5.15
C ARG A 13 -22.96 7.37 -6.10
N TRP A 14 -22.69 8.15 -7.14
CA TRP A 14 -21.63 7.86 -8.11
C TRP A 14 -20.23 7.83 -7.49
N VAL A 15 -19.95 8.77 -6.57
CA VAL A 15 -18.69 8.81 -5.80
C VAL A 15 -18.50 7.59 -4.90
N ARG A 16 -19.58 7.03 -4.34
CA ARG A 16 -19.51 5.77 -3.58
C ARG A 16 -19.28 4.56 -4.47
N THR A 17 -19.76 4.58 -5.71
CA THR A 17 -19.56 3.48 -6.67
C THR A 17 -18.15 3.47 -7.26
N ILE A 18 -17.51 4.64 -7.43
CA ILE A 18 -16.16 4.74 -7.98
C ILE A 18 -15.05 4.65 -6.91
N SER A 19 -15.40 4.89 -5.64
CA SER A 19 -14.48 4.75 -4.53
C SER A 19 -14.35 3.27 -4.14
N PRO A 20 -13.13 2.72 -4.05
CA PRO A 20 -12.91 1.38 -3.50
C PRO A 20 -13.42 1.29 -2.05
N THR A 21 -13.63 0.06 -1.57
CA THR A 21 -13.93 -0.20 -0.15
C THR A 21 -12.75 0.15 0.74
N CYS A 22 -12.94 0.22 2.06
CA CYS A 22 -11.84 0.43 3.01
C CYS A 22 -10.80 -0.70 2.93
N GLU A 23 -11.27 -1.94 2.74
CA GLU A 23 -10.40 -3.11 2.61
C GLU A 23 -9.58 -3.05 1.32
N ASP A 24 -10.24 -2.79 0.18
CA ASP A 24 -9.54 -2.62 -1.10
C ASP A 24 -8.56 -1.46 -1.07
N SER A 25 -8.91 -0.37 -0.38
CA SER A 25 -8.01 0.77 -0.19
C SER A 25 -6.77 0.39 0.63
N ALA A 26 -6.93 -0.41 1.68
CA ALA A 26 -5.81 -0.91 2.47
C ALA A 26 -4.92 -1.86 1.64
N ARG A 27 -5.53 -2.73 0.83
CA ARG A 27 -4.81 -3.61 -0.12
C ARG A 27 -4.04 -2.81 -1.17
N LEU A 28 -4.66 -1.78 -1.75
CA LEU A 28 -4.02 -0.88 -2.72
C LEU A 28 -2.89 -0.06 -2.07
N LEU A 29 -3.07 0.40 -0.83
CA LEU A 29 -2.01 1.08 -0.08
C LEU A 29 -0.81 0.16 0.14
N SER A 30 -1.04 -1.10 0.50
CA SER A 30 0.03 -2.11 0.60
C SER A 30 0.67 -2.39 -0.76
N ALA A 31 -0.14 -2.58 -1.81
CA ALA A 31 0.38 -2.85 -3.16
C ALA A 31 1.22 -1.67 -3.70
N ALA A 32 0.88 -0.43 -3.36
CA ALA A 32 1.70 0.75 -3.65
C ALA A 32 3.06 0.73 -2.94
N GLN A 33 3.23 -0.17 -1.95
CA GLN A 33 4.50 -0.39 -1.28
C GLN A 33 5.48 -1.21 -2.13
N ASP A 34 4.96 -2.15 -2.90
CA ASP A 34 5.75 -3.12 -3.65
C ASP A 34 5.79 -2.82 -5.14
N ARG A 35 4.68 -2.33 -5.71
CA ARG A 35 4.53 -2.03 -7.13
C ARG A 35 3.94 -0.64 -7.38
N PRO A 36 4.19 -0.03 -8.55
CA PRO A 36 3.39 1.10 -8.98
C PRO A 36 1.93 0.67 -9.19
N LEU A 37 1.01 1.48 -8.66
CA LEU A 37 -0.41 1.36 -8.96
C LEU A 37 -0.71 1.87 -10.37
N THR A 38 -1.69 1.26 -11.02
CA THR A 38 -2.27 1.74 -12.28
C THR A 38 -2.97 3.09 -12.07
N GLY A 39 -3.19 3.83 -13.17
CA GLY A 39 -3.83 5.16 -13.11
C GLY A 39 -5.22 5.13 -12.46
N LEU A 40 -6.03 4.11 -12.76
CA LEU A 40 -7.37 3.93 -12.20
C LEU A 40 -7.34 3.57 -10.71
N GLU A 41 -6.47 2.63 -10.31
CA GLU A 41 -6.26 2.28 -8.90
C GLU A 41 -5.85 3.50 -8.07
N ARG A 42 -4.92 4.30 -8.62
CA ARG A 42 -4.45 5.54 -7.97
C ARG A 42 -5.56 6.58 -7.85
N LEU A 43 -6.39 6.74 -8.87
CA LEU A 43 -7.51 7.68 -8.84
C LEU A 43 -8.57 7.27 -7.82
N GLY A 44 -9.01 6.01 -7.85
CA GLY A 44 -9.98 5.46 -6.90
C GLY A 44 -9.48 5.58 -5.45
N LEU A 45 -8.22 5.20 -5.19
CA LEU A 45 -7.60 5.35 -3.89
C LEU A 45 -7.58 6.83 -3.44
N ARG A 46 -7.21 7.77 -4.32
CA ARG A 46 -7.20 9.20 -3.99
C ARG A 46 -8.58 9.73 -3.63
N VAL A 47 -9.63 9.28 -4.31
CA VAL A 47 -11.02 9.60 -3.97
C VAL A 47 -11.35 9.03 -2.58
N HIS A 48 -11.06 7.76 -2.33
CA HIS A 48 -11.32 7.13 -1.03
C HIS A 48 -10.62 7.85 0.13
N LEU A 49 -9.34 8.19 -0.02
CA LEU A 49 -8.59 8.91 1.01
C LEU A 49 -9.15 10.31 1.30
N ARG A 50 -9.81 10.95 0.32
CA ARG A 50 -10.51 12.23 0.53
C ARG A 50 -11.76 12.07 1.41
N LEU A 51 -12.44 10.93 1.32
CA LEU A 51 -13.70 10.65 2.02
C LEU A 51 -13.49 9.95 3.38
N CYS A 52 -12.49 9.07 3.47
CA CYS A 52 -12.21 8.27 4.65
C CYS A 52 -10.97 8.76 5.39
N ARG A 53 -11.18 9.36 6.58
CA ARG A 53 -10.09 9.83 7.46
C ARG A 53 -9.20 8.71 7.97
N TRP A 54 -9.76 7.52 8.19
CA TRP A 54 -9.04 6.37 8.75
C TRP A 54 -8.00 5.83 7.77
N CYS A 55 -8.41 5.58 6.52
CA CYS A 55 -7.49 5.14 5.47
C CYS A 55 -6.41 6.21 5.18
N ARG A 56 -6.73 7.51 5.35
CA ARG A 56 -5.72 8.57 5.24
C ARG A 56 -4.67 8.49 6.35
N ARG A 57 -5.09 8.27 7.59
CA ARG A 57 -4.16 8.09 8.72
C ARG A 57 -3.30 6.85 8.52
N TYR A 58 -3.89 5.75 8.06
CA TYR A 58 -3.16 4.53 7.72
C TYR A 58 -2.10 4.78 6.63
N ALA A 59 -2.45 5.49 5.56
CA ALA A 59 -1.50 5.85 4.51
C ALA A 59 -0.31 6.67 5.04
N GLN A 60 -0.55 7.59 5.98
CA GLN A 60 0.53 8.36 6.64
C GLN A 60 1.44 7.48 7.49
N GLN A 61 0.87 6.53 8.25
CA GLN A 61 1.65 5.56 9.03
C GLN A 61 2.54 4.70 8.12
N LEU A 62 2.01 4.25 6.99
CA LEU A 62 2.76 3.45 6.01
C LEU A 62 3.90 4.24 5.35
N ALA A 63 3.69 5.54 5.11
CA ALA A 63 4.72 6.45 4.60
C ALA A 63 5.83 6.68 5.63
N LEU A 64 5.47 6.89 6.91
CA LEU A 64 6.43 7.02 8.00
C LEU A 64 7.28 5.76 8.15
N LEU A 65 6.65 4.58 8.15
CA LEU A 65 7.36 3.30 8.23
C LEU A 65 8.38 3.17 7.09
N ARG A 66 7.98 3.50 5.86
CA ARG A 66 8.88 3.51 4.70
C ARG A 66 10.04 4.48 4.85
N GLN A 67 9.78 5.66 5.40
CA GLN A 67 10.81 6.67 5.61
C GLN A 67 11.84 6.19 6.65
N VAL A 68 11.39 5.60 7.76
CA VAL A 68 12.28 5.04 8.78
C VAL A 68 13.10 3.89 8.21
N LEU A 69 12.48 2.96 7.49
CA LEU A 69 13.18 1.83 6.86
C LEU A 69 14.17 2.24 5.74
N ARG A 70 14.01 3.43 5.17
CA ARG A 70 14.92 3.97 4.15
C ARG A 70 15.93 4.97 4.71
N SER A 71 15.79 5.40 5.96
CA SER A 71 16.72 6.35 6.55
C SER A 71 18.04 5.65 6.85
N PRO A 72 19.17 6.18 6.38
CA PRO A 72 20.49 5.60 6.63
C PRO A 72 20.87 5.62 8.13
N ASP A 73 20.18 6.44 8.93
CA ASP A 73 20.41 6.59 10.37
C ASP A 73 19.92 5.37 11.19
N GLY A 74 19.20 4.45 10.55
CA GLY A 74 18.94 3.10 11.05
C GLY A 74 20.11 2.16 10.76
N GLU A 75 21.34 2.64 10.92
CA GLU A 75 22.60 1.91 10.76
C GLU A 75 22.73 0.84 11.85
N SER A 76 21.95 -0.23 11.73
CA SER A 76 22.60 -1.52 11.82
C SER A 76 23.40 -1.67 10.52
N ASN A 77 24.71 -1.81 10.69
CA ASN A 77 25.67 -2.30 9.72
C ASN A 77 25.17 -3.61 9.08
N LEU A 78 24.17 -3.51 8.21
CA LEU A 78 23.64 -4.62 7.46
C LEU A 78 24.30 -4.52 6.09
N PRO A 79 25.25 -5.43 5.77
CA PRO A 79 25.91 -5.40 4.49
C PRO A 79 24.84 -5.38 3.40
N ALA A 80 24.91 -4.37 2.52
CA ALA A 80 24.05 -4.27 1.35
C ALA A 80 24.04 -5.66 0.69
N GLY A 81 22.86 -6.27 0.65
CA GLY A 81 22.67 -7.71 0.50
C GLY A 81 23.27 -8.34 -0.76
N GLU A 82 24.58 -8.52 -0.76
CA GLU A 82 25.20 -9.69 -1.36
C GLU A 82 25.10 -10.80 -0.32
N LEU A 83 24.18 -11.74 -0.55
CA LEU A 83 24.21 -13.03 0.13
C LEU A 83 25.66 -13.52 0.14
N ALA A 84 26.22 -13.76 1.32
CA ALA A 84 27.56 -14.32 1.45
C ALA A 84 27.64 -15.55 0.53
N ALA A 85 28.74 -15.71 -0.19
CA ALA A 85 28.88 -16.76 -1.21
C ALA A 85 28.57 -18.18 -0.65
N ALA A 86 28.80 -18.38 0.64
CA ALA A 86 28.44 -19.58 1.38
C ALA A 86 26.91 -19.80 1.47
N ASP A 87 26.13 -18.76 1.76
CA ASP A 87 24.67 -18.84 1.89
C ASP A 87 23.99 -19.09 0.54
N ARG A 88 24.49 -18.48 -0.54
CA ARG A 88 24.05 -18.77 -1.92
C ARG A 88 24.25 -20.24 -2.29
N SER A 89 25.37 -20.84 -1.88
CA SER A 89 25.71 -22.22 -2.21
C SER A 89 24.74 -23.21 -1.56
N ARG A 90 24.36 -22.96 -0.31
CA ARG A 90 23.37 -23.79 0.42
C ARG A 90 21.99 -23.76 -0.24
N ILE A 91 21.52 -22.56 -0.62
CA ILE A 91 20.23 -22.40 -1.33
C ILE A 91 20.27 -23.13 -2.68
N LYS A 92 21.37 -22.99 -3.44
CA LYS A 92 21.55 -23.71 -4.72
C LYS A 92 21.55 -25.22 -4.55
N GLN A 93 22.19 -25.74 -3.51
CA GLN A 93 22.27 -27.18 -3.26
C GLN A 93 20.90 -27.76 -2.88
N ALA A 94 20.18 -27.10 -1.98
CA ALA A 94 18.83 -27.52 -1.58
C ALA A 94 17.86 -27.53 -2.79
N LEU A 95 17.93 -26.53 -3.68
CA LEU A 95 17.12 -26.50 -4.91
C LEU A 95 17.48 -27.64 -5.89
N ARG A 96 18.75 -28.07 -5.95
CA ARG A 96 19.18 -29.20 -6.78
C ARG A 96 18.76 -30.55 -6.21
N GLU A 97 18.71 -30.68 -4.89
CA GLU A 97 18.27 -31.90 -4.20
C GLU A 97 16.75 -32.06 -4.25
N ALA A 98 16.00 -30.97 -4.09
CA ALA A 98 14.53 -30.98 -4.17
C ALA A 98 13.98 -31.11 -5.61
N GLY A 99 14.80 -30.78 -6.61
CA GLY A 99 14.46 -30.94 -8.03
C GLY A 99 14.82 -32.31 -8.62
N ARG A 100 15.24 -33.26 -7.79
CA ARG A 100 15.57 -34.64 -8.15
C ARG A 100 14.52 -35.59 -7.57
#